data_AF-A0A354F4B9-F1
#
_entry.id   AF-A0A354F4B9-F1
#
_cell.length_a   1.000
_cell.length_b   1.000
_cell.length_c   1.000
_cell.angle_alpha   90.00
_cell.angle_beta   90.00
_cell.angle_gamma   90.00
#
_symmetry.space_group_name_H-M   'P 1'
#
loop_
_entity.id
_entity.type
_entity.pdbx_description
1 polymer ?
#
loop_
_entity_poly.entity_id
_entity_poly.type
_entity_poly.pdbx_seq_one_letter_code
_entity_poly.pdbx_strand_id
1 'polypeptide(L)'
;MLFEPEEVRSEMGLGEVAYSSTPFKLLTMANEFEKAGVITYAVDLYAKILDKYPDTFEAVASKLALFLIASRYECEGKKELAISLIRKINIVK
;
A
#
# COMPACT_ATOMS: atom_id res chain seq x y z
N MET A 1 40.88 -2.85 41.63
CA MET A 1 40.19 -3.77 40.69
C MET A 1 39.01 -2.99 40.13
N LEU A 2 39.06 -2.70 38.83
CA LEU A 2 38.08 -1.94 38.08
C LEU A 2 36.81 -2.79 37.91
N PHE A 3 35.65 -2.22 38.22
CA PHE A 3 34.35 -2.80 37.85
C PHE A 3 34.03 -2.32 36.44
N GLU A 4 34.06 -3.24 35.48
CA GLU A 4 33.51 -3.04 34.13
C GLU A 4 31.97 -3.08 34.25
N PRO A 5 31.21 -2.11 33.69
CA PRO A 5 29.77 -2.25 33.58
C PRO A 5 29.42 -3.09 32.33
N GLU A 6 28.81 -4.25 32.54
CA GLU A 6 28.09 -4.95 31.48
C GLU A 6 26.87 -4.12 31.08
N GLU A 7 26.90 -3.53 29.88
CA GLU A 7 25.73 -2.98 29.20
C GLU A 7 24.78 -4.14 28.81
N VAL A 8 23.96 -4.57 29.77
CA VAL A 8 22.90 -5.54 29.51
C VAL A 8 21.72 -4.83 28.86
N ARG A 9 21.73 -4.94 27.52
CA ARG A 9 20.59 -5.07 26.60
C ARG A 9 19.33 -4.31 27.00
N SER A 10 19.17 -3.17 26.34
CA SER A 10 17.94 -2.42 26.11
C SER A 10 16.72 -3.34 26.15
N GLU A 11 15.99 -3.24 27.26
CA GLU A 11 14.65 -3.79 27.40
C GLU A 11 13.81 -3.31 26.22
N MET A 12 13.12 -4.25 25.60
CA MET A 12 12.23 -4.03 24.48
C MET A 12 11.18 -2.99 24.88
N GLY A 13 11.39 -1.76 24.43
CA GLY A 13 10.42 -0.69 24.51
C GLY A 13 9.18 -1.10 23.71
N LEU A 14 8.15 -1.55 24.42
CA LEU A 14 6.75 -1.50 23.98
C LEU A 14 6.32 -0.03 23.91
N GLY A 15 6.92 0.71 22.99
CA GLY A 15 6.89 2.16 23.00
C GLY A 15 7.49 2.77 21.75
N GLU A 16 6.93 2.42 20.58
CA GLU A 16 6.90 3.36 19.46
C GLU A 16 5.71 3.06 18.56
N VAL A 17 4.66 3.84 18.83
CA VAL A 17 3.47 4.03 18.02
C VAL A 17 3.87 4.25 16.57
N ALA A 18 3.39 3.37 15.67
CA ALA A 18 3.31 3.57 14.23
C ALA A 18 4.52 4.25 13.58
N TYR A 19 5.50 3.46 13.14
CA TYR A 19 6.24 3.81 11.93
C TYR A 19 5.21 3.90 10.81
N SER A 20 4.67 5.09 10.61
CA SER A 20 3.80 5.42 9.49
C SER A 20 4.69 5.47 8.24
N SER A 21 5.06 4.28 7.78
CA SER A 21 5.87 4.08 6.60
C SER A 21 5.21 4.82 5.44
N THR A 22 6.02 5.37 4.54
CA THR A 22 5.50 6.05 3.35
C THR A 22 4.47 5.18 2.58
N PRO A 23 4.67 3.86 2.36
CA PRO A 23 3.65 3.02 1.74
C PRO A 23 2.37 2.92 2.56
N PHE A 24 2.44 2.84 3.90
CA PHE A 24 1.24 2.83 4.75
C PHE A 24 0.42 4.11 4.58
N LYS A 25 1.05 5.28 4.61
CA LYS A 25 0.36 6.58 4.42
C LYS A 25 -0.29 6.68 3.04
N LEU A 26 0.42 6.25 1.99
CA LEU A 26 -0.11 6.24 0.64
C LEU A 26 -1.32 5.30 0.54
N LEU A 27 -1.26 4.13 1.16
CA LEU A 27 -2.36 3.16 1.16
C LEU A 27 -3.58 3.72 1.89
N THR A 28 -3.39 4.33 3.06
CA THR A 28 -4.48 4.99 3.79
C THR A 28 -5.14 6.08 2.93
N MET A 29 -4.34 6.95 2.31
CA MET A 29 -4.86 8.03 1.46
C MET A 29 -5.59 7.49 0.22
N ALA A 30 -5.08 6.43 -0.41
CA ALA A 30 -5.74 5.78 -1.54
C ALA A 30 -7.11 5.23 -1.15
N ASN A 31 -7.20 4.56 0.01
CA ASN A 31 -8.46 4.03 0.54
C ASN A 31 -9.48 5.15 0.82
N GLU A 32 -9.03 6.31 1.33
CA GLU A 32 -9.93 7.44 1.56
C GLU A 32 -10.45 8.04 0.24
N PHE A 33 -9.62 8.14 -0.80
CA PHE A 33 -10.11 8.54 -2.13
C PHE A 33 -11.08 7.52 -2.73
N GLU A 34 -10.83 6.21 -2.55
CA GLU A 34 -11.75 5.17 -3.03
C GLU A 34 -13.11 5.29 -2.35
N LYS A 35 -13.13 5.43 -1.01
CA LYS A 35 -14.37 5.63 -0.23
C LYS A 35 -15.11 6.90 -0.64
N ALA A 36 -14.38 7.96 -0.96
CA ALA A 36 -14.95 9.21 -1.46
C ALA A 36 -15.45 9.12 -2.91
N GLY A 37 -15.24 7.99 -3.59
CA GLY A 37 -15.63 7.79 -4.99
C GLY A 37 -14.69 8.45 -6.01
N VAL A 38 -13.56 9.01 -5.56
CA VAL A 38 -12.56 9.64 -6.43
C VAL A 38 -11.57 8.59 -6.93
N ILE A 39 -12.09 7.65 -7.71
CA ILE A 39 -11.41 6.40 -8.09
C ILE A 39 -10.09 6.65 -8.83
N THR A 40 -9.99 7.70 -9.63
CA THR A 40 -8.77 8.04 -10.38
C THR A 40 -7.57 8.27 -9.46
N TYR A 41 -7.72 9.09 -8.42
CA TYR A 41 -6.64 9.34 -7.46
C TYR A 41 -6.31 8.11 -6.60
N ALA A 42 -7.33 7.32 -6.24
CA ALA A 42 -7.10 6.05 -5.54
C ALA A 42 -6.21 5.12 -6.39
N VAL A 43 -6.57 4.92 -7.66
CA VAL A 43 -5.82 4.10 -8.61
C VAL A 43 -4.37 4.57 -8.77
N ASP A 44 -4.14 5.89 -8.86
CA ASP A 44 -2.80 6.43 -9.01
C ASP A 44 -1.94 6.20 -7.77
N LEU A 45 -2.51 6.34 -6.58
CA LEU A 45 -1.78 6.07 -5.33
C LEU A 45 -1.49 4.58 -5.15
N TYR A 46 -2.46 3.70 -5.41
CA TYR A 46 -2.21 2.25 -5.39
C TYR A 46 -1.10 1.87 -6.36
N ALA A 47 -1.15 2.37 -7.61
CA ALA A 47 -0.11 2.10 -8.60
C ALA A 47 1.27 2.63 -8.17
N LYS A 48 1.32 3.80 -7.54
CA LYS A 48 2.57 4.36 -6.99
C LYS A 48 3.16 3.49 -5.89
N ILE A 49 2.33 2.84 -5.08
CA ILE A 49 2.79 1.89 -4.06
C ILE A 49 3.43 0.68 -4.74
N LEU A 50 2.80 0.13 -5.77
CA LEU A 50 3.37 -1.01 -6.51
C LEU A 50 4.72 -0.67 -7.12
N ASP A 51 4.86 0.52 -7.71
CA ASP A 51 6.07 0.95 -8.41
C ASP A 51 7.24 1.23 -7.45
N LYS A 52 6.97 1.88 -6.31
CA LYS A 52 8.02 2.32 -5.38
C LYS A 52 8.30 1.37 -4.23
N TYR A 53 7.35 0.51 -3.90
CA TYR A 53 7.39 -0.35 -2.72
C TYR A 53 6.89 -1.77 -3.05
N PRO A 54 7.41 -2.44 -4.11
CA PRO A 54 6.84 -3.69 -4.63
C PRO A 54 6.79 -4.84 -3.63
N ASP A 55 7.76 -4.90 -2.70
CA ASP A 55 7.92 -5.98 -1.72
C ASP A 55 7.29 -5.69 -0.35
N THR A 56 6.33 -4.77 -0.27
CA THR A 56 5.64 -4.47 0.99
C THR A 56 4.23 -5.04 1.05
N PHE A 57 3.71 -5.20 2.27
CA PHE A 57 2.33 -5.61 2.49
C PHE A 57 1.34 -4.66 1.81
N GLU A 58 1.64 -3.35 1.80
CA GLU A 58 0.82 -2.34 1.14
C GLU A 58 0.78 -2.51 -0.37
N ALA A 59 1.84 -3.03 -1.01
CA ALA A 59 1.78 -3.37 -2.42
C ALA A 59 0.83 -4.54 -2.68
N VAL A 60 0.82 -5.57 -1.83
CA VAL A 60 -0.16 -6.67 -1.93
C VAL A 60 -1.59 -6.13 -1.77
N ALA A 61 -1.83 -5.30 -0.76
CA ALA A 61 -3.13 -4.66 -0.55
C ALA A 61 -3.55 -3.77 -1.74
N SER A 62 -2.61 -3.02 -2.31
CA SER A 62 -2.84 -2.16 -3.47
C SER A 62 -3.17 -2.96 -4.73
N LYS A 63 -2.51 -4.11 -4.96
CA LYS A 63 -2.85 -5.02 -6.08
C LYS A 63 -4.29 -5.51 -5.94
N LEU A 64 -4.69 -5.93 -4.75
CA LEU A 64 -6.06 -6.38 -4.48
C LEU A 64 -7.08 -5.26 -4.71
N ALA A 65 -6.83 -4.05 -4.19
CA ALA A 65 -7.73 -2.91 -4.37
C ALA A 65 -7.91 -2.57 -5.86
N LEU A 66 -6.82 -2.50 -6.63
CA LEU A 66 -6.88 -2.27 -8.07
C LEU A 66 -7.66 -3.36 -8.82
N PHE A 67 -7.51 -4.62 -8.41
CA PHE A 67 -8.30 -5.73 -8.97
C PHE A 67 -9.79 -5.58 -8.69
N LEU A 68 -10.19 -5.21 -7.47
CA LEU A 68 -11.58 -4.98 -7.11
C LEU A 68 -12.19 -3.80 -7.88
N ILE A 69 -11.43 -2.72 -8.09
CA ILE A 69 -11.85 -1.60 -8.94
C ILE A 69 -12.05 -2.06 -10.39
N ALA A 70 -11.13 -2.86 -10.93
CA ALA A 70 -11.26 -3.40 -12.28
C ALA A 70 -12.52 -4.28 -12.43
N SER A 71 -12.78 -5.16 -11.45
CA SER A 71 -13.99 -5.98 -11.42
C SER A 71 -15.26 -5.13 -11.36
N ARG A 72 -15.27 -4.03 -10.60
CA ARG A 72 -16.39 -3.09 -10.58
C ARG A 72 -16.61 -2.44 -11.95
N TYR A 73 -15.55 -1.99 -12.61
CA TYR A 73 -15.66 -1.45 -13.96
C TYR A 73 -16.21 -2.47 -14.95
N GLU A 74 -15.83 -3.74 -14.83
CA GLU A 74 -16.41 -4.81 -15.65
C GLU A 74 -17.91 -4.96 -15.42
N CYS A 75 -18.37 -5.03 -14.16
CA CYS A 75 -19.79 -5.10 -13.80
C CYS A 75 -20.60 -3.89 -14.29
N GLU A 76 -19.98 -2.70 -14.34
CA GLU A 76 -20.58 -1.47 -14.88
C GLU A 76 -20.53 -1.39 -16.42
N GLY A 77 -20.00 -2.41 -17.11
CA GLY A 77 -19.86 -2.43 -18.56
C GLY A 77 -18.69 -1.59 -19.10
N LYS A 78 -17.86 -1.01 -18.23
CA LYS A 78 -16.68 -0.20 -18.56
C LYS A 78 -15.46 -1.08 -18.84
N LYS A 79 -15.61 -2.01 -19.79
CA LYS A 79 -14.61 -3.06 -20.08
C LYS A 79 -13.22 -2.52 -20.41
N GLU A 80 -13.11 -1.44 -21.17
CA GLU A 80 -11.83 -0.84 -21.52
C GLU A 80 -11.06 -0.32 -20.29
N LEU A 81 -11.75 0.28 -19.32
CA LEU A 81 -11.13 0.73 -18.08
C LEU A 81 -10.67 -0.45 -17.23
N ALA A 82 -11.47 -1.52 -17.15
CA ALA A 82 -11.10 -2.75 -16.45
C ALA A 82 -9.83 -3.36 -17.06
N ILE A 83 -9.79 -3.53 -18.39
CA ILE A 83 -8.64 -4.09 -19.11
C ILE A 83 -7.39 -3.22 -18.92
N SER A 84 -7.52 -1.90 -19.05
CA SER A 84 -6.42 -0.97 -18.86
C SER A 84 -5.83 -1.08 -17.44
N LEU A 85 -6.70 -1.19 -16.43
CA LEU A 85 -6.29 -1.33 -15.04
C LEU A 85 -5.57 -2.65 -14.77
N ILE A 86 -6.11 -3.78 -15.26
CA ILE A 86 -5.45 -5.10 -15.12
C ILE A 86 -4.09 -5.13 -15.81
N ARG A 87 -3.96 -4.52 -17.00
CA ARG A 87 -2.65 -4.40 -17.67
C ARG A 87 -1.65 -3.62 -16.83
N LYS A 88 -2.08 -2.51 -16.20
CA LYS A 88 -1.23 -1.72 -15.31
C LYS A 88 -0.72 -2.54 -14.13
N ILE A 89 -1.56 -3.38 -13.52
CA ILE A 89 -1.17 -4.26 -12.40
C ILE A 89 -0.10 -5.28 -12.81
N ASN A 90 -0.22 -5.87 -13.99
CA ASN A 90 0.67 -6.95 -14.46
C ASN A 90 2.05 -6.46 -14.96
N ILE A 91 2.20 -5.17 -15.25
CA ILE A 91 3.47 -4.60 -15.75
C ILE A 91 4.43 -4.24 -14.61
N VAL A 92 3.91 -3.96 -13.41
CA VAL A 92 4.73 -3.59 -12.26
C VAL A 92 5.42 -4.84 -11.69
N LYS A 93 6.72 -4.96 -11.95
CA LYS A 93 7.60 -6.05 -11.51
C LYS A 93 8.28 -5.70 -10.19
#